data_AF-A0A1Y5K356-F1
#
_entry.id   AF-A0A1Y5K356-F1
#
_cell.length_a   1.000
_cell.length_b   1.000
_cell.length_c   1.000
_cell.angle_alpha   90.00
_cell.angle_beta   90.00
_cell.angle_gamma   90.00
#
_symmetry.space_group_name_H-M   'P 1'
#
loop_
_entity.id
_entity.type
_entity.pdbx_description
1 polymer ?
#
loop_
_entity_poly.entity_id
_entity_poly.type
_entity_poly.pdbx_seq_one_letter_code
_entity_poly.pdbx_strand_id
1 'polypeptide(L)' 'MTTVEKAIESAYQTQITNLYNALSQAILGANGDVEDIAVAEASFKKGLTFAADIRARALAAAQ' A
#
# COMPACT_ATOMS: atom_id res chain seq x y z
N MET A 1 10.94 16.92 10.71
CA MET A 1 9.57 16.45 10.51
C MET A 1 8.60 17.21 11.40
N THR A 2 7.73 18.02 10.81
CA THR A 2 6.59 18.68 11.45
C THR A 2 5.54 17.67 11.93
N THR A 3 4.57 18.10 12.73
CA THR A 3 3.43 17.27 13.14
C THR A 3 2.64 16.74 11.93
N VAL A 4 2.52 17.55 10.87
CA VAL A 4 1.83 17.18 9.63
C VAL A 4 2.61 16.11 8.86
N GLU A 5 3.93 16.28 8.70
CA GLU A 5 4.76 15.28 8.02
C GLU A 5 4.75 13.93 8.74
N LYS A 6 4.73 13.93 10.09
CA LYS A 6 4.58 12.69 10.88
C LYS A 6 3.22 12.02 10.68
N ALA A 7 2.15 12.80 10.60
CA ALA A 7 0.81 12.27 10.34
C ALA A 7 0.71 11.65 8.94
N ILE A 8 1.31 12.29 7.92
CA ILE A 8 1.38 11.77 6.55
C ILE A 8 2.14 10.43 6.54
N GLU A 9 3.29 10.36 7.21
CA GLU A 9 4.08 9.12 7.28
C GLU A 9 3.33 7.99 7.99
N SER A 10 2.66 8.29 9.10
CA SER A 10 1.86 7.29 9.83
C SER A 10 0.68 6.77 9.01
N ALA A 11 0.00 7.64 8.27
CA ALA A 11 -1.06 7.24 7.34
C ALA A 11 -0.53 6.34 6.23
N TYR A 12 0.64 6.68 5.66
CA TYR A 12 1.30 5.86 4.65
C TYR A 12 1.65 4.46 5.20
N GLN A 13 2.26 4.37 6.38
CA GLN A 13 2.61 3.08 7.00
C GLN A 13 1.37 2.21 7.29
N THR A 14 0.28 2.83 7.76
CA THR A 14 -1.01 2.17 7.93
C THR A 14 -1.52 1.61 6.60
N GLN A 15 -1.46 2.41 5.53
CA GLN A 15 -1.89 1.97 4.20
C GLN A 15 -1.07 0.79 3.68
N ILE A 16 0.25 0.81 3.85
CA ILE A 16 1.12 -0.31 3.48
C ILE A 16 0.75 -1.57 4.24
N THR A 17 0.49 -1.47 5.54
CA THR A 17 0.06 -2.60 6.38
C THR A 17 -1.25 -3.19 5.88
N ASN A 18 -2.24 -2.35 5.55
CA ASN A 18 -3.51 -2.80 5.00
C ASN A 18 -3.36 -3.49 3.65
N LEU A 19 -2.48 -2.98 2.77
CA LEU A 19 -2.19 -3.60 1.48
C LEU A 19 -1.56 -4.99 1.66
N TYR A 20 -0.65 -5.16 2.62
CA TYR A 20 -0.07 -6.47 2.93
C TYR A 20 -1.10 -7.45 3.48
N ASN A 21 -1.98 -7.00 4.38
CA ASN A 21 -3.07 -7.82 4.89
C ASN A 21 -4.00 -8.29 3.76
N ALA A 22 -4.36 -7.38 2.84
CA ALA A 22 -5.17 -7.72 1.68
C ALA A 22 -4.48 -8.73 0.75
N LEU A 23 -3.19 -8.54 0.47
CA LEU A 23 -2.40 -9.50 -0.33
C LEU A 23 -2.36 -10.88 0.33
N SER A 24 -2.11 -10.94 1.64
CA SER A 24 -2.06 -12.20 2.39
C SER A 24 -3.38 -12.97 2.29
N GLN A 25 -4.51 -12.28 2.48
CA GLN A 25 -5.84 -12.89 2.33
C GLN A 25 -6.11 -13.35 0.90
N ALA A 26 -5.70 -12.57 -0.10
CA ALA A 26 -5.86 -12.96 -1.50
C ALA A 26 -5.03 -14.19 -1.87
N ILE A 27 -3.77 -14.27 -1.41
CA ILE A 27 -2.90 -15.43 -1.61
C ILE A 27 -3.47 -16.68 -0.92
N LEU A 28 -3.95 -16.55 0.31
CA LEU A 28 -4.60 -17.66 1.02
C LEU A 28 -5.88 -18.11 0.31
N GLY A 29 -6.68 -17.16 -0.19
CA GLY A 29 -7.92 -17.43 -0.93
C GLY A 29 -7.70 -18.09 -2.29
N ALA A 30 -6.57 -17.81 -2.95
CA ALA A 30 -6.20 -18.41 -4.23
C ALA A 30 -5.92 -19.92 -4.15
N ASN A 31 -5.69 -20.47 -2.94
CA ASN A 31 -5.53 -21.91 -2.71
C ASN A 31 -4.50 -22.60 -3.63
N GLY A 32 -3.39 -21.89 -3.92
CA GLY A 32 -2.31 -22.38 -4.78
C GLY A 32 -2.51 -22.15 -6.29
N ASP A 33 -3.60 -21.50 -6.70
CA ASP A 33 -3.78 -21.04 -8.07
C ASP A 33 -2.77 -19.91 -8.39
N VAL A 34 -1.90 -20.19 -9.36
CA VAL A 34 -0.80 -19.29 -9.72
C VAL A 34 -1.29 -18.03 -10.43
N GLU A 35 -2.39 -18.11 -11.19
CA GLU A 35 -2.95 -16.95 -11.89
C GLU A 35 -3.58 -15.98 -10.89
N ASP A 36 -4.37 -16.49 -9.94
CA ASP A 36 -4.99 -15.66 -8.90
C ASP A 36 -3.95 -15.01 -7.97
N ILE A 37 -2.89 -15.75 -7.61
CA ILE A 37 -1.75 -15.19 -6.86
C ILE A 37 -1.08 -14.07 -7.66
N ALA A 38 -0.81 -14.28 -8.95
CA ALA A 38 -0.18 -13.26 -9.79
C ALA A 38 -1.06 -12.00 -9.93
N VAL A 39 -2.38 -12.16 -10.03
CA VAL A 39 -3.34 -11.05 -10.05
C VAL A 39 -3.32 -10.27 -8.73
N ALA A 40 -3.27 -10.97 -7.59
CA ALA A 40 -3.17 -10.35 -6.28
C ALA A 40 -1.87 -9.55 -6.13
N GLU A 41 -0.73 -10.12 -6.53
CA GLU A 41 0.58 -9.46 -6.49
C GLU A 41 0.63 -8.23 -7.41
N ALA A 42 0.08 -8.34 -8.62
CA ALA A 42 -0.01 -7.21 -9.55
C ALA A 42 -0.85 -6.06 -8.96
N SER A 43 -1.95 -6.39 -8.28
CA SER A 43 -2.82 -5.42 -7.61
C SER A 43 -2.11 -4.77 -6.42
N PHE A 44 -1.39 -5.55 -5.62
CA PHE A 44 -0.57 -5.06 -4.52
C PHE A 44 0.51 -4.07 -5.01
N LYS A 45 1.24 -4.41 -6.08
CA LYS A 45 2.25 -3.51 -6.68
C LYS A 45 1.67 -2.18 -7.13
N LYS A 46 0.48 -2.19 -7.74
CA LYS A 46 -0.25 -0.97 -8.11
C LYS A 46 -0.61 -0.15 -6.87
N GLY A 47 -1.11 -0.80 -5.83
CA GLY A 47 -1.44 -0.17 -4.54
C GLY A 47 -0.23 0.50 -3.87
N LEU A 48 0.92 -0.16 -3.85
CA LEU A 48 2.17 0.40 -3.33
C LEU A 48 2.60 1.66 -4.10
N THR A 49 2.54 1.59 -5.43
CA THR A 49 2.90 2.73 -6.30
C THR A 49 1.99 3.92 -6.03
N PHE A 50 0.68 3.69 -5.94
CA PHE A 50 -0.30 4.74 -5.65
C PHE A 50 -0.12 5.33 -4.25
N ALA A 51 0.12 4.50 -3.22
CA ALA A 51 0.38 4.98 -1.87
C ALA A 51 1.64 5.87 -1.79
N ALA A 52 2.71 5.49 -2.51
CA ALA A 52 3.94 6.27 -2.57
C ALA A 52 3.73 7.62 -3.25
N ASP A 53 2.97 7.65 -4.35
CA ASP A 53 2.62 8.89 -5.05
C ASP A 53 1.77 9.83 -4.18
N ILE A 54 0.76 9.30 -3.48
CA ILE A 54 -0.07 10.09 -2.54
C ILE A 54 0.80 10.67 -1.41
N ARG A 55 1.70 9.88 -0.83
CA ARG A 55 2.64 10.34 0.20
C ARG A 55 3.50 11.49 -0.34
N ALA A 56 4.08 11.35 -1.53
CA ALA A 56 4.92 12.37 -2.13
C ALA A 56 4.15 13.68 -2.36
N ARG A 57 2.93 13.61 -2.90
CA ARG A 57 2.06 14.77 -3.11
C ARG A 57 1.66 15.45 -1.78
N ALA A 58 1.34 14.67 -0.76
CA ALA A 58 0.99 15.19 0.56
C ALA A 58 2.17 15.89 1.23
N LEU A 59 3.37 15.32 1.14
CA LEU A 59 4.60 15.95 1.68
C LEU A 59 4.93 17.25 0.94
N ALA A 60 4.81 17.28 -0.39
CA ALA A 60 5.05 18.48 -1.19
C ALA A 60 4.06 19.61 -0.84
N ALA A 61 2.81 19.28 -0.52
CA ALA A 61 1.79 20.27 -0.11
C ALA A 61 1.95 20.74 1.35
N ALA A 62 2.74 20.06 2.16
CA ALA A 62 2.98 20.39 3.57
C ALA A 62 4.23 21.27 3.78
N GLN A 63 4.98 21.57 2.72
CA GLN A 63 6.12 22.48 2.68
C GLN A 63 5.67 23.92 2.45
#